data_AF-A0A1W6LP78-F1
#
_entry.id   AF-A0A1W6LP78-F1
#
_cell.length_a   1.000
_cell.length_b   1.000
_cell.length_c   1.000
_cell.angle_alpha   90.00
_cell.angle_beta   90.00
_cell.angle_gamma   90.00
#
_symmetry.space_group_name_H-M   'P 1'
#
loop_
_entity.id
_entity.type
_entity.pdbx_description
1 polymer ?
#
loop_
_entity_poly.entity_id
_entity_poly.type
_entity_poly.pdbx_seq_one_letter_code
_entity_poly.pdbx_strand_id
1 'polypeptide(L)'
;MYRVFCFLSAVFLVMFILAGCSDKLPANAVNVDTSKSLDQVRALASRMNDKQLSKAISNYKKALDKESEKLRIATEQLKQLPADKKLSEDAHKLQDEISLTVERISKISERMQVYIEQRKSRKNQEEAKTL
;
A
#
# COMPACT_ATOMS: atom_id res chain seq x y z
N MET A 1 -11.70 -56.74 22.69
CA MET A 1 -13.08 -56.24 22.50
C MET A 1 -13.01 -54.83 21.91
N TYR A 2 -13.09 -54.71 20.59
CA TYR A 2 -13.18 -53.43 19.89
C TYR A 2 -14.65 -53.10 19.66
N ARG A 3 -15.20 -52.12 20.37
CA ARG A 3 -16.55 -51.62 20.13
C ARG A 3 -16.62 -50.14 20.49
N VAL A 4 -16.78 -49.32 19.44
CA VAL A 4 -17.53 -48.05 19.44
C VAL A 4 -16.84 -46.85 20.12
N PHE A 5 -16.10 -46.06 19.33
CA PHE A 5 -16.37 -44.62 19.09
C PHE A 5 -15.30 -44.05 18.13
N CYS A 6 -15.39 -44.44 16.86
CA CYS A 6 -15.08 -43.51 15.77
C CYS A 6 -16.17 -42.43 15.76
N PHE A 7 -15.82 -41.22 15.33
CA PHE A 7 -16.61 -39.98 15.38
C PHE A 7 -16.54 -39.22 16.71
N LEU A 8 -15.55 -38.33 16.84
CA LEU A 8 -15.85 -36.91 17.04
C LEU A 8 -14.59 -36.05 16.81
N SER A 9 -14.53 -35.47 15.62
CA SER A 9 -14.06 -34.12 15.31
C SER A 9 -12.72 -33.64 15.93
N ALA A 10 -11.62 -33.53 15.18
CA ALA A 10 -11.43 -32.51 14.14
C ALA A 10 -11.79 -31.05 14.56
N VAL A 11 -11.68 -30.70 15.85
CA VAL A 11 -11.82 -29.32 16.36
C VAL A 11 -10.69 -29.00 17.35
N PHE A 12 -9.45 -29.14 16.91
CA PHE A 12 -8.29 -28.56 17.61
C PHE A 12 -7.55 -27.53 16.74
N LEU A 13 -8.22 -27.03 15.69
CA LEU A 13 -7.64 -26.15 14.67
C LEU A 13 -8.26 -24.74 14.62
N VAL A 14 -9.00 -24.32 15.65
CA VAL A 14 -9.64 -22.98 15.70
C VAL A 14 -9.50 -22.33 17.08
N MET A 15 -8.27 -22.24 17.59
CA MET A 15 -8.01 -21.42 18.79
C MET A 15 -6.84 -20.44 18.63
N PHE A 16 -6.32 -20.27 17.41
CA PHE A 16 -5.23 -19.33 17.10
C PHE A 16 -5.68 -18.00 16.47
N ILE A 17 -6.99 -17.70 16.42
CA ILE A 17 -7.49 -16.47 15.75
C ILE A 17 -7.64 -15.28 16.73
N LEU A 18 -7.41 -15.47 18.04
CA LEU A 18 -7.64 -14.41 19.05
C LEU A 18 -6.37 -13.87 19.72
N ALA A 19 -5.18 -14.36 19.38
CA ALA A 19 -3.91 -13.75 19.78
C ALA A 19 -3.43 -12.71 18.75
N GLY A 20 -4.22 -11.65 18.58
CA GLY A 20 -3.91 -10.54 17.68
C GLY A 20 -4.40 -9.19 18.16
N CYS A 21 -4.82 -9.08 19.43
CA CYS A 21 -4.98 -7.80 20.12
C CYS A 21 -3.63 -7.44 20.77
N SER A 22 -2.87 -6.61 20.09
CA SER A 22 -1.83 -5.80 20.74
C SER A 22 -1.96 -4.40 20.18
N ASP A 23 -2.40 -3.47 21.02
CA ASP A 23 -2.66 -2.04 20.80
C ASP A 23 -1.44 -1.21 20.38
N LYS A 24 -0.42 -1.85 19.81
CA LYS A 24 0.74 -1.20 19.23
C LYS A 24 0.98 -1.77 17.85
N LEU A 25 0.44 -1.07 16.86
CA LEU A 25 0.92 -1.17 15.48
C LEU A 25 2.45 -1.14 15.49
N PRO A 26 3.15 -2.18 15.01
CA PRO A 26 4.60 -2.20 15.01
C PRO A 26 5.10 -0.98 14.24
N ALA A 27 6.20 -0.37 14.69
CA ALA A 27 6.76 0.84 14.06
C ALA A 27 7.06 0.66 12.56
N ASN A 28 7.16 -0.59 12.10
CA ASN A 28 7.39 -1.03 10.73
C ASN A 28 6.12 -1.10 9.87
N ALA A 29 4.92 -0.96 10.45
CA ALA A 29 3.65 -0.97 9.71
C ALA A 29 3.45 0.27 8.82
N VAL A 30 4.35 1.26 8.94
CA VAL A 30 4.32 2.52 8.20
C VAL A 30 5.23 2.47 6.97
N ASN A 31 5.39 1.31 6.33
CA ASN A 31 6.16 1.20 5.09
C ASN A 31 5.22 1.34 3.86
N VAL A 32 5.78 1.75 2.72
CA VAL A 32 5.06 1.80 1.44
C VAL A 32 4.95 0.37 0.93
N ASP A 33 3.73 -0.17 1.00
CA ASP A 33 3.43 -1.52 0.56
C ASP A 33 2.28 -1.47 -0.45
N THR A 34 2.64 -1.59 -1.73
CA THR A 34 1.70 -1.59 -2.85
C THR A 34 1.06 -2.96 -3.09
N SER A 35 1.48 -4.02 -2.37
CA SER A 35 0.88 -5.35 -2.45
C SER A 35 -0.41 -5.46 -1.63
N LYS A 36 -0.56 -4.63 -0.58
CA LYS A 36 -1.79 -4.55 0.20
C LYS A 36 -2.94 -4.05 -0.66
N SER A 37 -4.12 -4.65 -0.46
CA SER A 37 -5.36 -4.14 -1.04
C SER A 37 -5.76 -2.81 -0.40
N LEU A 38 -6.57 -2.01 -1.10
CA LEU A 38 -7.06 -0.75 -0.52
C LEU A 38 -7.85 -0.96 0.77
N ASP A 39 -8.57 -2.08 0.92
CA ASP A 39 -9.31 -2.39 2.14
C ASP A 39 -8.39 -2.72 3.31
N GLN A 40 -7.28 -3.43 3.06
CA GLN A 40 -6.25 -3.64 4.07
C GLN A 40 -5.60 -2.31 4.48
N VAL A 41 -5.38 -1.41 3.53
CA VAL A 41 -4.84 -0.07 3.80
C VAL A 41 -5.83 0.78 4.61
N ARG A 42 -7.13 0.75 4.29
CA ARG A 42 -8.18 1.42 5.08
C ARG A 42 -8.26 0.88 6.51
N ALA A 43 -8.26 -0.44 6.66
CA ALA A 43 -8.29 -1.10 7.97
C ALA A 43 -7.04 -0.78 8.81
N LEU A 44 -5.89 -0.62 8.15
CA LEU A 44 -4.66 -0.20 8.79
C LEU A 44 -4.72 1.28 9.20
N ALA A 45 -5.15 2.16 8.30
CA ALA A 45 -5.26 3.60 8.54
C ALA A 45 -6.21 3.93 9.69
N SER A 46 -7.34 3.23 9.80
CA SER A 46 -8.34 3.47 10.87
C SER A 46 -7.81 3.19 12.28
N ARG A 47 -6.76 2.36 12.39
CA ARG A 47 -6.09 2.02 13.65
C ARG A 47 -4.90 2.93 13.98
N MET A 48 -4.53 3.83 13.08
CA MET A 48 -3.37 4.72 13.24
C MET A 48 -3.74 6.02 13.96
N ASN A 49 -2.81 6.52 14.78
CA ASN A 49 -2.87 7.88 15.32
C ASN A 49 -2.33 8.93 14.32
N ASP A 50 -2.49 10.22 14.61
CA ASP A 50 -2.10 11.30 13.67
C ASP A 50 -0.61 11.31 13.34
N LYS A 51 0.26 10.95 14.28
CA LYS A 51 1.71 10.85 14.02
C LYS A 51 1.99 9.71 13.05
N GLN A 52 1.35 8.56 13.22
CA GLN A 52 1.48 7.41 12.33
C GLN A 52 0.91 7.71 10.93
N LEU A 53 -0.29 8.32 10.85
CA LEU A 53 -0.89 8.76 9.59
C LEU A 53 0.01 9.77 8.86
N SER A 54 0.54 10.76 9.57
CA SER A 54 1.44 11.76 8.98
C SER A 54 2.74 11.11 8.47
N LYS A 55 3.31 10.16 9.22
CA LYS A 55 4.48 9.41 8.80
C LYS A 55 4.18 8.52 7.58
N ALA A 56 3.01 7.87 7.53
CA ALA A 56 2.57 7.10 6.37
C ALA A 56 2.51 7.99 5.13
N ILE A 57 1.79 9.10 5.20
CA ILE A 57 1.67 10.07 4.10
C ILE A 57 3.06 10.55 3.65
N SER A 58 3.97 10.86 4.58
CA SER A 58 5.33 11.27 4.23
C SER A 58 6.11 10.18 3.49
N ASN A 59 6.00 8.92 3.91
CA ASN A 59 6.67 7.81 3.25
C ASN A 59 6.11 7.55 1.85
N TYR A 60 4.79 7.61 1.69
CA TYR A 60 4.14 7.51 0.39
C TYR A 60 4.54 8.67 -0.53
N LYS A 61 4.62 9.90 -0.02
CA LYS A 61 5.12 11.06 -0.78
C LYS A 61 6.54 10.84 -1.28
N LYS A 62 7.46 10.39 -0.42
CA LYS A 62 8.84 10.07 -0.81
C LYS A 62 8.91 8.99 -1.90
N ALA A 63 8.04 7.98 -1.81
CA ALA A 63 7.96 6.95 -2.84
C ALA A 63 7.41 7.49 -4.17
N LEU A 64 6.42 8.39 -4.13
CA LEU A 64 5.93 9.08 -5.32
C LEU A 64 6.99 9.95 -5.96
N ASP A 65 7.75 10.72 -5.17
CA ASP A 65 8.83 11.57 -5.68
C ASP A 65 9.88 10.72 -6.40
N LYS A 66 10.24 9.56 -5.82
CA LYS A 66 11.19 8.62 -6.42
C LYS A 66 10.69 8.00 -7.73
N GLU A 67 9.45 7.53 -7.77
CA GLU A 67 8.89 6.95 -9.00
C GLU A 67 8.62 8.02 -10.08
N SER A 68 8.23 9.24 -9.68
CA SER A 68 8.06 10.36 -10.60
C SER A 68 9.38 10.77 -11.26
N GLU A 69 10.48 10.74 -10.50
CA GLU A 69 11.80 11.02 -11.07
C GLU A 69 12.24 9.92 -12.05
N LYS A 70 11.99 8.65 -11.74
CA LYS A 70 12.23 7.55 -12.70
C LYS A 70 11.42 7.72 -13.98
N LEU A 71 10.13 8.06 -13.84
CA LEU A 71 9.26 8.32 -14.99
C LEU A 71 9.79 9.46 -15.85
N ARG A 72 10.24 10.55 -15.21
CA ARG A 72 10.83 11.71 -15.90
C ARG A 72 12.08 11.30 -16.69
N ILE A 73 12.99 10.56 -16.07
CA ILE A 73 14.23 10.09 -16.71
C ILE A 73 13.91 9.18 -17.90
N ALA A 74 13.05 8.18 -17.71
CA ALA A 74 12.70 7.23 -18.77
C ALA A 74 11.99 7.92 -19.94
N THR A 75 11.10 8.87 -19.64
CA THR A 75 10.43 9.69 -20.67
C THR A 75 11.42 10.56 -21.44
N GLU A 76 12.40 11.13 -20.75
CA GLU A 76 13.44 11.95 -21.39
C GLU A 76 14.35 11.11 -22.29
N GLN A 77 14.76 9.92 -21.82
CA GLN A 77 15.52 8.96 -22.63
C GLN A 77 14.76 8.57 -23.89
N LEU A 78 13.45 8.31 -23.79
CA LEU A 78 12.61 7.95 -24.93
C LEU A 78 12.48 9.10 -25.94
N LYS A 79 12.42 10.35 -25.45
CA LYS A 79 12.36 11.54 -26.30
C LYS A 79 13.68 11.80 -27.04
N GLN A 80 14.81 11.55 -26.37
CA GLN A 80 16.15 11.75 -26.93
C GLN A 80 16.57 10.67 -27.92
N LEU A 81 15.83 9.56 -28.02
CA LEU A 81 16.12 8.52 -29.00
C LEU A 81 15.98 9.07 -30.45
N PRO A 82 16.97 8.79 -31.31
CA PRO A 82 16.89 9.05 -32.75
C PRO A 82 15.63 8.41 -33.36
N ALA A 83 15.05 9.05 -34.39
CA ALA A 83 13.79 8.60 -34.99
C ALA A 83 13.86 7.17 -35.54
N ASP A 84 15.01 6.77 -36.10
CA ASP A 84 15.29 5.41 -36.60
C ASP A 84 15.39 4.36 -35.48
N LYS A 85 15.55 4.80 -34.22
CA LYS A 85 15.61 3.94 -33.02
C LYS A 85 14.31 3.90 -32.23
N LYS A 86 13.28 4.65 -32.59
CA LYS A 86 12.02 4.70 -31.83
C LYS A 86 11.15 3.44 -31.92
N LEU A 87 11.42 2.58 -32.91
CA LEU A 87 10.78 1.27 -33.08
C LEU A 87 11.73 0.12 -32.70
N SER A 88 12.87 0.43 -32.06
CA SER A 88 13.77 -0.61 -31.58
C SER A 88 13.18 -1.32 -30.37
N GLU A 89 13.68 -2.53 -30.11
CA GLU A 89 13.34 -3.28 -28.91
C GLU A 89 13.65 -2.48 -27.63
N ASP A 90 14.71 -1.68 -27.63
CA ASP A 90 15.08 -0.82 -26.49
C ASP A 90 14.05 0.30 -26.28
N ALA A 91 13.52 0.89 -27.34
CA ALA A 91 12.46 1.88 -27.24
C ALA A 91 11.16 1.28 -26.70
N HIS A 92 10.82 0.06 -27.11
CA HIS A 92 9.67 -0.69 -26.58
C HIS A 92 9.85 -1.02 -25.10
N LYS A 93 11.02 -1.53 -24.68
CA LYS A 93 11.32 -1.76 -23.26
C LYS A 93 11.17 -0.49 -22.43
N LEU A 94 11.63 0.65 -22.95
CA LEU A 94 11.50 1.93 -22.26
C LEU A 94 10.05 2.41 -22.15
N GLN A 95 9.23 2.16 -23.18
CA GLN A 95 7.78 2.41 -23.13
C GLN A 95 7.06 1.52 -22.09
N ASP A 96 7.45 0.25 -22.01
CA ASP A 96 6.92 -0.68 -21.01
C ASP A 96 7.31 -0.25 -19.59
N GLU A 97 8.57 0.16 -19.38
CA GLU A 97 9.05 0.70 -18.11
C GLU A 97 8.29 1.97 -17.69
N ILE A 98 8.03 2.88 -18.64
CA ILE A 98 7.21 4.07 -18.42
C ILE A 98 5.80 3.66 -17.97
N SER A 99 5.16 2.73 -18.69
CA SER A 99 3.81 2.26 -18.40
C SER A 99 3.71 1.62 -17.01
N LEU A 100 4.65 0.74 -16.67
CA LEU A 100 4.75 0.11 -15.35
C LEU A 100 5.02 1.14 -14.25
N THR A 101 5.80 2.18 -14.54
CA THR A 101 6.08 3.26 -13.57
C THR A 101 4.84 4.09 -13.31
N VAL A 102 4.07 4.43 -14.34
CA VAL A 102 2.78 5.12 -14.20
C VAL A 102 1.80 4.29 -13.36
N GLU A 103 1.71 2.98 -13.62
CA GLU A 103 0.86 2.08 -12.82
C GLU A 103 1.28 2.06 -11.35
N ARG A 104 2.58 1.98 -11.06
CA ARG A 104 3.09 2.06 -9.67
C ARG A 104 2.76 3.40 -9.02
N ILE A 105 2.90 4.51 -9.74
CA ILE A 105 2.54 5.84 -9.23
C ILE A 105 1.05 5.90 -8.88
N SER A 106 0.16 5.35 -9.72
CA SER A 106 -1.29 5.29 -9.42
C SER A 106 -1.54 4.49 -8.14
N LYS A 107 -0.98 3.28 -8.05
CA LYS A 107 -1.14 2.41 -6.87
C LYS A 107 -0.64 3.07 -5.58
N ILE A 108 0.49 3.77 -5.63
CA ILE A 108 1.03 4.50 -4.47
C ILE A 108 0.10 5.67 -4.10
N SER A 109 -0.38 6.42 -5.09
CA SER A 109 -1.25 7.59 -4.89
C SER A 109 -2.59 7.22 -4.26
N GLU A 110 -3.26 6.19 -4.77
CA GLU A 110 -4.53 5.69 -4.22
C GLU A 110 -4.42 5.31 -2.75
N ARG A 111 -3.34 4.60 -2.39
CA ARG A 111 -3.08 4.17 -1.00
C ARG A 111 -2.73 5.35 -0.11
N MET A 112 -1.94 6.31 -0.62
CA MET A 112 -1.66 7.56 0.09
C MET A 112 -2.95 8.32 0.42
N GLN A 113 -3.88 8.38 -0.54
CA GLN A 113 -5.14 9.08 -0.39
C GLN A 113 -5.99 8.51 0.75
N VAL A 114 -5.99 7.18 0.95
CA VAL A 114 -6.66 6.55 2.11
C VAL A 114 -6.13 7.11 3.44
N TYR A 115 -4.81 7.26 3.60
CA TYR A 115 -4.24 7.84 4.82
C TYR A 115 -4.56 9.32 4.98
N ILE A 116 -4.61 10.08 3.88
CA ILE A 116 -5.00 11.50 3.88
C ILE A 116 -6.46 11.65 4.32
N GLU A 117 -7.36 10.86 3.73
CA GLU A 117 -8.79 10.87 4.04
C GLU A 117 -9.02 10.48 5.50
N GLN A 118 -8.40 9.40 5.97
CA GLN A 118 -8.51 9.00 7.37
C GLN A 118 -8.04 10.11 8.33
N ARG A 119 -6.92 10.78 8.02
CA ARG A 119 -6.41 11.89 8.84
C ARG A 119 -7.38 13.06 8.86
N LYS A 120 -8.01 13.40 7.72
CA LYS A 120 -9.05 14.45 7.65
C LYS A 120 -10.27 14.08 8.48
N SER A 121 -10.78 12.85 8.33
CA SER A 121 -11.93 12.36 9.11
C SER A 121 -11.68 12.40 10.61
N ARG A 122 -10.47 12.06 11.08
CA ARG A 122 -10.11 12.13 12.50
C ARG A 122 -10.11 13.57 13.04
N LYS A 123 -9.55 14.53 12.28
CA LYS A 123 -9.56 15.94 12.68
C LYS A 123 -10.98 16.47 12.85
N ASN A 124 -11.86 16.19 11.88
CA ASN A 124 -13.26 16.63 11.95
C ASN A 124 -14.00 16.00 13.14
N GLN A 125 -13.68 14.75 13.50
CA GLN A 125 -14.25 14.09 14.69
C GLN A 125 -13.73 14.67 16.01
N GLU A 126 -12.50 15.16 16.05
CA GLU A 126 -11.92 15.81 17.22
C GLU A 126 -12.56 17.19 17.44
N GLU A 127 -12.72 17.97 16.36
CA GLU A 127 -13.42 19.27 16.36
C GLU A 127 -14.89 19.13 16.80
N ALA A 128 -15.59 18.10 16.34
CA ALA A 128 -16.98 17.83 16.73
C ALA A 128 -17.16 17.42 18.21
N LYS A 129 -16.09 16.97 18.89
CA LYS A 129 -16.14 16.63 20.33
C LYS A 129 -15.83 17.82 21.22
N THR A 130 -15.29 18.89 20.66
CA THR A 130 -14.93 20.13 21.38
C THR A 130 -16.03 21.20 21.35
N LEU A 131 -17.13 20.93 20.62
CA LEU A 131 -18.34 21.74 20.56
C LEU A 131 -19.42 21.12 21.44
#